data_AF-I1PN00-F1
#
_entry.id   AF-I1PN00-F1
#
_cell.length_a   1.000
_cell.length_b   1.000
_cell.length_c   1.000
_cell.angle_alpha   90.00
_cell.angle_beta   90.00
_cell.angle_gamma   90.00
#
_symmetry.space_group_name_H-M   'P 1'
#
loop_
_entity.id
_entity.type
_entity.pdbx_description
1 polymer ?
#
loop_
_entity_poly.entity_id
_entity_poly.type
_entity_poly.pdbx_seq_one_letter_code
_entity_poly.pdbx_strand_id
1 'polypeptide(L)'
;MANITMYGDCSKKSIITGSKNIADGVRIWKTATFAVDSDRFTAMRLGIRNTAGEEKQQTLALRVKADKSIFFNCRIEGNQDTLFAQAYRQFYRSCVILVKPSLPGKPTVVTAHGRRDRQQTTGFVVHHSQVVAAAPPAAFARPRAARLRPPAAARGEDR
;
A
#
# COMPACT_ATOMS: atom_id res chain seq x y z
N MET A 1 10.45 -6.65 -28.89
CA MET A 1 9.48 -6.87 -27.80
C MET A 1 10.11 -7.78 -26.77
N ALA A 2 10.27 -7.33 -25.53
CA ALA A 2 10.90 -8.10 -24.47
C ALA A 2 9.89 -8.39 -23.35
N ASN A 3 9.77 -9.66 -22.97
CA ASN A 3 9.01 -10.06 -21.79
C ASN A 3 9.94 -9.96 -20.58
N ILE A 4 9.84 -8.86 -19.84
CA ILE A 4 10.69 -8.64 -18.68
C ILE A 4 10.04 -9.28 -17.46
N THR A 5 10.75 -10.21 -16.83
CA THR A 5 10.36 -10.78 -15.53
C THR A 5 11.36 -10.33 -14.48
N MET A 6 10.86 -9.69 -13.43
CA MET A 6 11.63 -9.35 -12.24
C MET A 6 11.24 -10.27 -11.10
N TYR A 7 12.25 -10.91 -10.49
CA TYR A 7 12.07 -11.84 -9.40
C TYR A 7 12.87 -11.38 -8.19
N GLY A 8 12.23 -11.33 -7.02
CA GLY A 8 12.87 -11.01 -5.75
C GLY A 8 12.95 -12.21 -4.81
N ASP A 9 13.79 -12.11 -3.80
CA ASP A 9 13.92 -13.14 -2.76
C ASP A 9 12.73 -13.12 -1.79
N CYS A 10 12.16 -11.94 -1.50
CA CYS A 10 10.96 -11.81 -0.70
C CYS A 10 10.45 -10.36 -0.77
N SER A 11 9.15 -10.15 -0.71
CA SER A 11 8.55 -8.81 -0.74
C SER A 11 8.97 -7.91 0.44
N LYS A 12 9.47 -8.50 1.52
CA LYS A 12 10.04 -7.78 2.69
C LYS A 12 11.57 -7.64 2.65
N LYS A 13 12.27 -8.37 1.77
CA LYS A 13 13.75 -8.35 1.68
C LYS A 13 14.22 -7.60 0.44
N SER A 14 13.66 -7.92 -0.72
CA SER A 14 13.99 -7.29 -1.99
C SER A 14 13.08 -6.08 -2.20
N ILE A 15 13.54 -4.90 -1.76
CA ILE A 15 12.75 -3.66 -1.77
C ILE A 15 13.36 -2.63 -2.71
N ILE A 16 12.59 -2.19 -3.69
CA ILE A 16 12.88 -1.03 -4.54
C ILE A 16 12.34 0.20 -3.81
N THR A 17 13.21 1.15 -3.49
CA THR A 17 12.84 2.35 -2.73
C THR A 17 13.12 3.64 -3.49
N GLY A 18 12.32 4.67 -3.26
CA GLY A 18 12.49 6.01 -3.81
C GLY A 18 11.77 7.05 -2.97
N SER A 19 12.05 8.33 -3.20
CA SER A 19 11.55 9.45 -2.37
C SER A 19 11.04 10.64 -3.17
N LYS A 20 10.83 10.47 -4.48
CA LYS A 20 10.33 11.54 -5.37
C LYS A 20 8.89 11.91 -5.00
N ASN A 21 8.58 13.20 -5.04
CA ASN A 21 7.31 13.77 -4.60
C ASN A 21 7.03 15.11 -5.30
N ILE A 22 5.80 15.59 -5.18
CA ILE A 22 5.36 16.85 -5.84
C ILE A 22 5.90 18.09 -5.13
N ALA A 23 6.04 18.06 -3.80
CA ALA A 23 6.54 19.19 -3.02
C ALA A 23 7.95 19.63 -3.45
N ASP A 24 8.78 18.68 -3.89
CA ASP A 24 10.13 18.92 -4.43
C ASP A 24 10.11 19.34 -5.93
N GLY A 25 8.94 19.69 -6.49
CA GLY A 25 8.78 20.18 -7.86
C GLY A 25 8.71 19.10 -8.96
N VAL A 26 8.64 17.81 -8.59
CA VAL A 26 8.54 16.72 -9.57
C VAL A 26 7.10 16.57 -10.04
N ARG A 27 6.90 16.53 -11.36
CA ARG A 27 5.57 16.25 -11.95
C ARG A 27 5.04 14.89 -11.47
N ILE A 28 3.74 14.83 -11.19
CA ILE A 28 3.06 13.64 -10.61
C ILE A 28 3.40 12.32 -11.32
N TRP A 29 3.40 12.27 -12.66
CA TRP A 29 3.66 11.03 -13.41
C TRP A 29 5.11 10.51 -13.27
N LYS A 30 6.03 11.39 -12.86
CA LYS A 30 7.47 11.11 -12.68
C LYS A 30 7.86 10.87 -11.22
N THR A 31 6.91 10.95 -10.27
CA THR A 31 7.19 10.66 -8.85
C THR A 31 7.26 9.17 -8.55
N ALA A 32 6.85 8.31 -9.49
CA ALA A 32 6.88 6.87 -9.34
C ALA A 32 8.28 6.36 -9.00
N THR A 33 8.39 5.62 -7.89
CA THR A 33 9.61 4.91 -7.52
C THR A 33 9.94 3.83 -8.54
N PHE A 34 8.91 3.10 -8.98
CA PHE A 34 9.02 2.13 -10.05
C PHE A 34 7.96 2.37 -11.12
N ALA A 35 8.40 2.38 -12.38
CA ALA A 35 7.55 2.63 -13.53
C ALA A 35 7.68 1.49 -14.54
N VAL A 36 6.55 0.94 -14.96
CA VAL A 36 6.47 -0.14 -15.95
C VAL A 36 5.75 0.37 -17.18
N ASP A 37 6.49 0.50 -18.28
CA ASP A 37 5.98 0.89 -19.59
C ASP A 37 6.12 -0.24 -20.65
N SER A 38 6.55 -1.45 -20.25
CA SER A 38 6.74 -2.61 -21.14
C SER A 38 5.60 -3.62 -20.99
N ASP A 39 4.99 -4.02 -22.10
CA ASP A 39 3.97 -5.07 -22.14
C ASP A 39 4.51 -6.42 -21.64
N ARG A 40 3.60 -7.24 -21.10
CA ARG A 40 3.87 -8.59 -20.55
C ARG A 40 4.91 -8.59 -19.42
N PHE A 41 5.09 -7.46 -18.75
CA PHE A 41 5.94 -7.37 -17.56
C PHE A 41 5.39 -8.23 -16.42
N THR A 42 6.28 -8.99 -15.78
CA THR A 42 5.95 -9.81 -14.62
C THR A 42 6.85 -9.46 -13.45
N ALA A 43 6.27 -9.16 -12.29
CA ALA A 43 7.00 -8.98 -11.03
C ALA A 43 6.55 -10.01 -10.00
N MET A 44 7.51 -10.67 -9.35
CA MET A 44 7.24 -11.67 -8.31
C MET A 44 8.09 -11.44 -7.08
N ARG A 45 7.48 -11.53 -5.89
CA ARG A 45 8.18 -11.47 -4.58
C ARG A 45 8.99 -10.19 -4.37
N LEU A 46 8.50 -9.05 -4.85
CA LEU A 46 9.18 -7.75 -4.75
C LEU A 46 8.44 -6.77 -3.86
N GLY A 47 9.20 -5.98 -3.11
CA GLY A 47 8.73 -4.81 -2.37
C GLY A 47 8.98 -3.55 -3.19
N ILE A 48 8.01 -2.64 -3.26
CA ILE A 48 8.13 -1.33 -3.90
C ILE A 48 7.63 -0.31 -2.89
N ARG A 49 8.50 0.63 -2.50
CA ARG A 49 8.22 1.60 -1.45
C ARG A 49 8.58 3.01 -1.88
N ASN A 50 7.64 3.95 -1.73
CA ASN A 50 7.98 5.36 -1.73
C ASN A 50 8.10 5.85 -0.27
N THR A 51 9.28 6.35 0.10
CA THR A 51 9.62 6.82 1.45
C THR A 51 9.45 8.33 1.63
N ALA A 52 8.90 9.03 0.64
CA ALA A 52 8.55 10.43 0.79
C ALA A 52 7.64 10.65 2.02
N GLY A 53 7.88 11.72 2.77
CA GLY A 53 7.17 12.04 4.00
C GLY A 53 5.69 12.31 3.77
N GLU A 54 4.88 12.14 4.82
CA GLU A 54 3.42 12.35 4.79
C GLU A 54 3.04 13.78 4.38
N GLU A 55 3.90 14.76 4.69
CA GLU A 55 3.71 16.17 4.36
C GLU A 55 3.96 16.51 2.88
N LYS A 56 4.64 15.63 2.14
CA LYS A 56 5.06 15.88 0.74
C LYS A 56 4.00 15.55 -0.31
N GLN A 57 2.74 15.41 0.12
CA GLN A 57 1.56 15.18 -0.74
C GLN A 57 1.63 13.87 -1.56
N GLN A 58 1.18 13.86 -2.81
CA GLN A 58 1.02 12.66 -3.63
C GLN A 58 2.37 12.00 -3.95
N THR A 59 2.49 10.70 -3.64
CA THR A 59 3.73 9.92 -3.77
C THR A 59 3.44 8.56 -4.42
N LEU A 60 3.67 8.48 -5.72
CA LEU A 60 3.51 7.24 -6.47
C LEU A 60 4.61 6.24 -6.05
N ALA A 61 4.23 5.06 -5.55
CA ALA A 61 5.19 3.96 -5.36
C ALA A 61 5.36 3.18 -6.67
N LEU A 62 4.24 2.80 -7.29
CA LEU A 62 4.22 2.02 -8.52
C LEU A 62 3.33 2.70 -9.57
N ARG A 63 3.88 2.91 -10.77
CA ARG A 63 3.12 3.30 -11.97
C ARG A 63 3.20 2.19 -13.01
N VAL A 64 2.04 1.78 -13.53
CA VAL A 64 1.97 0.73 -14.55
C VAL A 64 1.15 1.22 -15.74
N LYS A 65 1.81 1.28 -16.90
CA LYS A 65 1.23 1.61 -18.20
C LYS A 65 1.69 0.55 -19.20
N ALA A 66 1.22 -0.68 -19.01
CA ALA A 66 1.61 -1.84 -19.79
C ALA A 66 0.47 -2.86 -19.86
N ASP A 67 0.32 -3.54 -20.99
CA ASP A 67 -0.68 -4.57 -21.19
C ASP A 67 -0.19 -5.95 -20.73
N LYS A 68 -1.10 -6.74 -20.15
CA LYS A 68 -0.83 -8.09 -19.63
C LYS A 68 0.25 -8.10 -18.53
N SER A 69 0.29 -7.05 -17.70
CA SER A 69 1.23 -7.00 -16.57
C SER A 69 0.73 -7.83 -15.39
N ILE A 70 1.63 -8.59 -14.77
CA ILE A 70 1.32 -9.47 -13.64
C ILE A 70 2.20 -9.10 -12.44
N PHE A 71 1.58 -8.95 -11.27
CA PHE A 71 2.24 -8.79 -9.98
C PHE A 71 1.80 -9.91 -9.05
N PHE A 72 2.76 -10.72 -8.58
CA PHE A 72 2.49 -11.87 -7.72
C PHE A 72 3.30 -11.82 -6.43
N ASN A 73 2.62 -11.87 -5.28
CA ASN A 73 3.26 -11.79 -3.96
C ASN A 73 4.13 -10.52 -3.81
N CYS A 74 3.65 -9.39 -4.33
CA CYS A 74 4.34 -8.10 -4.25
C CYS A 74 3.80 -7.26 -3.08
N ARG A 75 4.66 -6.40 -2.54
CA ARG A 75 4.30 -5.46 -1.47
C ARG A 75 4.53 -4.05 -1.98
N ILE A 76 3.47 -3.25 -2.03
CA ILE A 76 3.51 -1.88 -2.58
C ILE A 76 3.13 -0.93 -1.44
N GLU A 77 4.03 -0.01 -1.11
CA GLU A 77 3.87 0.89 0.03
C GLU A 77 4.13 2.34 -0.37
N GLY A 78 3.21 3.23 -0.03
CA GLY A 78 3.34 4.66 -0.29
C GLY A 78 2.39 5.48 0.57
N ASN A 79 2.25 6.76 0.26
CA ASN A 79 1.26 7.63 0.90
C ASN A 79 0.07 7.78 -0.05
N GLN A 80 -0.37 9.00 -0.31
CA GLN A 80 -1.42 9.28 -1.28
C GLN A 80 -0.97 8.86 -2.70
N ASP A 81 -1.87 8.21 -3.44
CA ASP A 81 -1.64 7.68 -4.80
C ASP A 81 -0.56 6.57 -4.87
N THR A 82 -0.50 5.70 -3.85
CA THR A 82 0.48 4.60 -3.76
C THR A 82 0.63 3.77 -5.06
N LEU A 83 -0.48 3.32 -5.65
CA LEU A 83 -0.50 2.54 -6.89
C LEU A 83 -1.26 3.28 -7.98
N PHE A 84 -0.56 3.59 -9.07
CA PHE A 84 -1.15 4.18 -10.26
C PHE A 84 -1.19 3.20 -11.43
N ALA A 85 -2.26 2.40 -11.46
CA ALA A 85 -2.61 1.53 -12.58
C ALA A 85 -3.17 2.37 -13.74
N GLN A 86 -2.27 2.96 -14.53
CA GLN A 86 -2.56 4.04 -15.46
C GLN A 86 -3.35 3.59 -16.70
N ALA A 87 -2.96 2.49 -17.33
CA ALA A 87 -3.60 2.01 -18.57
C ALA A 87 -3.40 0.50 -18.78
N TYR A 88 -4.23 -0.06 -19.67
CA TYR A 88 -4.22 -1.46 -20.10
C TYR A 88 -4.56 -2.49 -19.01
N ARG A 89 -4.49 -3.78 -19.36
CA ARG A 89 -4.90 -4.88 -18.50
C ARG A 89 -3.78 -5.27 -17.55
N GLN A 90 -4.09 -5.31 -16.26
CA GLN A 90 -3.13 -5.56 -15.20
C GLN A 90 -3.75 -6.52 -14.19
N PHE A 91 -2.93 -7.41 -13.62
CA PHE A 91 -3.38 -8.39 -12.64
C PHE A 91 -2.48 -8.40 -11.41
N TYR A 92 -3.10 -8.30 -10.23
CA TYR A 92 -2.42 -8.26 -8.93
C TYR A 92 -2.96 -9.40 -8.07
N ARG A 93 -2.08 -10.33 -7.67
CA ARG A 93 -2.46 -11.52 -6.88
C ARG A 93 -1.54 -11.71 -5.68
N SER A 94 -2.16 -11.99 -4.54
CA SER A 94 -1.46 -12.14 -3.25
C SER A 94 -0.59 -10.92 -2.92
N CYS A 95 -0.99 -9.74 -3.40
CA CYS A 95 -0.27 -8.51 -3.18
C CYS A 95 -0.77 -7.80 -1.92
N VAL A 96 0.14 -7.14 -1.22
CA VAL A 96 -0.18 -6.25 -0.11
C VAL A 96 0.03 -4.82 -0.58
N ILE A 97 -1.05 -4.05 -0.64
CA ILE A 97 -1.02 -2.62 -0.98
C ILE A 97 -1.28 -1.85 0.30
N LEU A 98 -0.26 -1.14 0.77
CA LEU A 98 -0.30 -0.35 2.00
C LEU A 98 -0.26 1.14 1.66
N VAL A 99 -1.28 1.85 2.10
CA VAL A 99 -1.37 3.31 2.02
C VAL A 99 -1.14 3.83 3.43
N LYS A 100 -0.13 4.69 3.61
CA LYS A 100 0.05 5.40 4.88
C LYS A 100 -1.09 6.41 5.06
N PRO A 101 -1.68 6.49 6.27
CA PRO A 101 -2.77 7.42 6.53
C PRO A 101 -2.33 8.85 6.25
N SER A 102 -3.19 9.60 5.56
CA SER A 102 -3.06 11.05 5.46
C SER A 102 -3.47 11.68 6.79
N LEU A 103 -3.18 12.98 6.95
CA LEU A 103 -3.45 13.80 8.13
C LEU A 103 -4.81 13.49 8.80
N PRO A 104 -4.91 13.63 10.13
CA PRO A 104 -6.13 13.35 10.90
C PRO A 104 -7.37 14.02 10.29
N GLY A 105 -8.48 13.28 10.21
CA GLY A 105 -9.76 13.80 9.72
C GLY A 105 -9.97 13.72 8.21
N LYS A 106 -8.98 13.29 7.42
CA LYS A 106 -9.18 13.03 5.98
C LYS A 106 -9.71 11.61 5.73
N PRO A 107 -10.80 11.44 4.95
CA PRO A 107 -11.25 10.11 4.58
C PRO A 107 -10.21 9.41 3.71
N THR A 108 -9.99 8.12 3.97
CA THR A 108 -9.12 7.29 3.12
C THR A 108 -9.95 6.68 2.00
N VAL A 109 -9.56 6.95 0.75
CA VAL A 109 -10.19 6.38 -0.43
C VAL A 109 -9.33 5.23 -0.93
N VAL A 110 -9.93 4.04 -1.09
CA VAL A 110 -9.21 2.83 -1.54
C VAL A 110 -8.94 2.87 -3.05
N THR A 111 -9.91 3.36 -3.83
CA THR A 111 -9.81 3.43 -5.28
C THR A 111 -10.42 4.71 -5.82
N ALA A 112 -9.74 5.39 -6.73
CA ALA A 112 -10.25 6.55 -7.46
C ALA A 112 -10.18 6.27 -8.96
N HIS A 113 -11.23 5.64 -9.52
CA HIS A 113 -11.26 5.26 -10.92
C HIS A 113 -11.57 6.47 -11.83
N GLY A 114 -10.78 6.64 -12.91
CA GLY A 114 -10.80 7.84 -13.75
C GLY A 114 -11.49 7.69 -15.11
N ARG A 115 -12.32 6.65 -15.33
CA ARG A 115 -13.03 6.46 -16.61
C ARG A 115 -13.98 7.63 -16.88
N ARG A 116 -13.82 8.27 -18.03
CA ARG A 116 -14.64 9.42 -18.47
C ARG A 116 -15.67 9.08 -19.54
N ASP A 117 -15.38 8.07 -20.35
CA ASP A 117 -16.24 7.63 -21.43
C ASP A 117 -16.88 6.28 -21.08
N ARG A 118 -18.20 6.17 -21.30
CA ARG A 118 -18.96 4.92 -21.07
C ARG A 118 -18.53 3.80 -22.00
N GLN A 119 -17.98 4.13 -23.18
CA GLN A 119 -17.49 3.14 -24.14
C GLN A 119 -16.16 2.51 -23.71
N GLN A 120 -15.46 3.09 -22.72
CA GLN A 120 -14.24 2.49 -22.19
C GLN A 120 -14.58 1.28 -21.32
N THR A 121 -14.01 0.13 -21.68
CA THR A 121 -14.12 -1.13 -20.92
C THR A 121 -13.07 -1.21 -19.80
N THR A 122 -12.69 -0.07 -19.22
CA THR A 122 -11.74 0.03 -18.11
C THR A 122 -12.48 0.03 -16.77
N GLY A 123 -11.80 -0.45 -15.74
CA GLY A 123 -12.39 -0.57 -14.40
C GLY A 123 -11.39 -1.14 -13.41
N PHE A 124 -11.76 -1.09 -12.13
CA PHE A 124 -11.08 -1.85 -11.08
C PHE A 124 -12.01 -2.95 -10.58
N VAL A 125 -11.46 -4.14 -10.36
CA VAL A 125 -12.16 -5.26 -9.76
C VAL A 125 -11.34 -5.73 -8.57
N VAL A 126 -11.94 -5.68 -7.38
CA VAL A 126 -11.35 -6.18 -6.14
C VAL A 126 -12.13 -7.42 -5.75
N HIS A 127 -11.51 -8.59 -5.88
CA HIS A 127 -12.17 -9.88 -5.75
C HIS A 127 -11.36 -10.81 -4.84
N HIS A 128 -12.03 -11.42 -3.86
CA HIS A 128 -11.39 -12.21 -2.78
C HIS A 128 -10.22 -11.50 -2.09
N SER A 129 -10.34 -10.19 -1.88
CA SER A 129 -9.36 -9.38 -1.17
C SER A 129 -9.91 -8.91 0.17
N GLN A 130 -9.01 -8.61 1.10
CA GLN A 130 -9.35 -7.99 2.38
C GLN A 130 -8.95 -6.52 2.35
N VAL A 131 -9.89 -5.64 2.70
CA VAL A 131 -9.63 -4.21 2.90
C VAL A 131 -9.71 -3.95 4.38
N VAL A 132 -8.56 -3.69 5.00
CA VAL A 132 -8.44 -3.52 6.44
C VAL A 132 -7.68 -2.23 6.75
N ALA A 133 -8.04 -1.60 7.86
CA ALA A 133 -7.21 -0.54 8.41
C ALA A 133 -5.86 -1.13 8.85
N ALA A 134 -4.76 -0.44 8.56
CA ALA A 134 -3.48 -0.81 9.13
C ALA A 134 -3.60 -0.71 10.66
N ALA A 135 -3.24 -1.77 11.37
CA ALA A 135 -3.18 -1.73 12.83
C ALA A 135 -2.29 -0.54 13.24
N PRO A 136 -2.68 0.24 14.27
CA PRO A 136 -1.82 1.30 14.76
C PRO A 136 -0.43 0.71 15.09
N PRO A 137 0.66 1.45 14.85
CA PRO A 137 1.96 1.02 15.35
C PRO A 137 1.82 0.71 16.85
N ALA A 138 2.46 -0.37 17.31
CA ALA A 138 2.26 -0.96 18.64
C ALA A 138 2.39 0.03 19.83
N ALA A 139 2.88 1.24 19.60
CA ALA A 139 2.92 2.36 20.53
C ALA A 139 1.54 2.90 20.96
N PHE A 140 0.45 2.64 20.22
CA PHE A 140 -0.90 3.12 20.58
C PHE A 140 -1.85 2.02 21.06
N ALA A 141 -1.30 0.89 21.54
CA ALA A 141 -2.07 0.02 22.41
C ALA A 141 -2.21 0.77 23.75
N ARG A 142 -3.37 1.40 24.00
CA ARG A 142 -3.74 1.83 25.36
C ARG A 142 -3.40 0.66 26.29
N PRO A 143 -2.67 0.86 27.40
CA PRO A 143 -2.49 -0.21 28.35
C PRO A 143 -3.88 -0.70 28.70
N ARG A 144 -4.15 -1.99 28.44
CA ARG A 144 -5.34 -2.66 28.96
C ARG A 144 -5.37 -2.27 30.43
N ALA A 145 -6.38 -1.51 30.85
CA ALA A 145 -6.56 -1.17 32.25
C ALA A 145 -6.52 -2.48 33.02
N ALA A 146 -5.41 -2.72 33.72
CA ALA A 146 -5.32 -3.82 34.66
C ALA A 146 -6.40 -3.50 35.69
N ARG A 147 -7.53 -4.22 35.62
CA ARG A 147 -8.48 -4.23 36.73
C ARG A 147 -7.68 -4.76 37.91
N LEU A 148 -7.27 -3.86 38.79
CA LEU A 148 -6.76 -4.20 40.10
C LEU A 148 -7.83 -5.07 40.76
N ARG A 149 -7.48 -6.34 40.95
CA ARG A 149 -8.27 -7.26 41.76
C ARG A 149 -8.31 -6.66 43.17
N PRO A 150 -9.48 -6.49 43.80
CA PRO A 150 -9.51 -5.99 45.18
C PRO A 150 -8.73 -6.96 46.09
N PRO A 151 -8.06 -6.45 47.14
CA PRO A 151 -7.28 -7.28 48.05
C PRO A 151 -8.21 -8.29 48.74
N ALA A 152 -7.72 -9.52 48.88
CA ALA A 152 -8.43 -10.56 49.61
C ALA A 152 -8.68 -10.07 51.05
N ALA A 153 -9.93 -10.11 51.49
CA ALA A 153 -10.28 -9.89 52.88
C ALA A 153 -9.55 -10.95 53.72
N ALA A 154 -8.59 -10.52 54.53
CA ALA A 154 -8.02 -11.33 55.58
C ALA A 154 -9.16 -11.73 56.52
N ARG A 155 -9.50 -13.02 56.54
CA ARG A 155 -10.30 -13.58 57.63
C ARG A 155 -9.41 -13.56 58.86
N GLY A 156 -9.70 -12.63 59.78
CA GLY A 156 -9.18 -12.71 61.14
C GLY A 156 -9.69 -13.99 61.79
N GLU A 157 -8.74 -14.74 62.34
CA GLU A 157 -9.00 -15.63 63.47
C GLU A 157 -9.59 -14.78 64.60
N ASP A 158 -10.73 -15.20 65.14
CA ASP A 158 -11.13 -14.83 66.48
C ASP A 158 -12.00 -15.95 67.07
N ARG A 159 -11.45 -16.55 68.14
CA ARG A 159 -11.97 -17.56 69.08
C ARG A 159 -11.79 -19.04 68.76
#